data_AF-A0A519UB91-F1
#
_entry.id   AF-A0A519UB91-F1
#
_cell.length_a   1.000
_cell.length_b   1.000
_cell.length_c   1.000
_cell.angle_alpha   90.00
_cell.angle_beta   90.00
_cell.angle_gamma   90.00
#
_symmetry.space_group_name_H-M   'P 1'
#
loop_
_entity.id
_entity.type
_entity.pdbx_description
1 polymer ?
#
loop_
_entity_poly.entity_id
_entity_poly.type
_entity_poly.pdbx_seq_one_letter_code
_entity_poly.pdbx_strand_id
1 'polypeptide(L)'
;MRLIAVHLLNDRSGSPLVLRQALEALRDAGHAIDLLTATPGEPGFLSDLPGVTTHPLAYRWSASQWRTLLQFALVQWLVFWKVLQLARPGSVVYVNSLLPAGAALAARCRRARVVYHLHEVSLRPAPLRRLLCAVASRTAHQALCVSEHVRTTLALPIGRQSVVYN
;
A
#
# COMPACT_ATOMS: atom_id res chain seq x y z
N MET A 1 -0.84 -17.54 -7.48
CA MET A 1 0.00 -16.32 -7.47
C MET A 1 0.18 -15.86 -6.03
N ARG A 2 1.35 -15.31 -5.67
CA ARG A 2 1.58 -14.70 -4.35
C ARG A 2 1.38 -13.19 -4.43
N LEU A 3 0.53 -12.65 -3.57
CA LEU A 3 0.19 -11.24 -3.49
C LEU A 3 0.60 -10.69 -2.12
N ILE A 4 1.33 -9.60 -2.11
CA ILE A 4 1.78 -8.91 -0.90
C ILE A 4 1.08 -7.57 -0.84
N ALA A 5 0.02 -7.48 -0.05
CA ALA A 5 -0.73 -6.26 0.19
C ALA A 5 -0.06 -5.44 1.29
N VAL A 6 0.07 -4.13 1.07
CA VAL A 6 0.71 -3.23 2.04
C VAL A 6 -0.17 -2.00 2.25
N HIS A 7 -0.55 -1.77 3.50
CA HIS A 7 -1.29 -0.59 3.93
C HIS A 7 -0.89 -0.22 5.36
N LEU A 8 -0.40 1.01 5.58
CA LEU A 8 0.31 1.31 6.83
C LEU A 8 -0.60 1.36 8.07
N LEU A 9 -1.83 1.87 7.96
CA LEU A 9 -2.75 2.04 9.08
C LEU A 9 -3.88 1.01 9.00
N ASN A 10 -4.32 0.50 10.14
CA ASN A 10 -5.49 -0.37 10.25
C ASN A 10 -6.53 0.30 11.13
N ASP A 11 -7.35 1.15 10.54
CA ASP A 11 -8.46 1.82 11.21
C ASP A 11 -9.81 1.39 10.59
N ARG A 12 -10.89 1.99 11.08
CA ARG A 12 -12.26 1.78 10.57
C ARG A 12 -12.65 2.84 9.53
N SER A 13 -11.72 3.24 8.66
CA SER A 13 -11.98 4.16 7.56
C SER A 13 -12.33 3.43 6.25
N GLY A 14 -12.71 4.19 5.22
CA GLY A 14 -13.12 3.61 3.92
C GLY A 14 -12.00 2.88 3.18
N SER A 15 -10.75 3.30 3.34
CA SER A 15 -9.61 2.71 2.61
C SER A 15 -9.28 1.28 3.05
N PRO A 16 -9.15 0.99 4.37
CA PRO A 16 -9.06 -0.38 4.89
C PRO A 16 -10.25 -1.25 4.52
N LEU A 17 -11.47 -0.71 4.49
CA LEU A 17 -12.67 -1.46 4.12
C LEU A 17 -12.63 -1.94 2.65
N VAL A 18 -12.34 -1.01 1.73
CA VAL A 18 -12.20 -1.33 0.30
C VAL A 18 -11.05 -2.31 0.07
N LEU A 19 -9.92 -2.11 0.77
CA LEU A 19 -8.81 -3.04 0.68
C LEU A 19 -9.22 -4.44 1.16
N ARG A 20 -9.93 -4.55 2.29
CA ARG A 20 -10.45 -5.84 2.78
C ARG A 20 -11.25 -6.56 1.71
N GLN A 21 -12.23 -5.88 1.10
CA GLN A 21 -13.08 -6.47 0.06
C GLN A 21 -12.25 -6.97 -1.14
N ALA A 22 -11.25 -6.17 -1.55
CA ALA A 22 -10.32 -6.59 -2.61
C ALA A 22 -9.52 -7.83 -2.21
N LEU A 23 -9.01 -7.90 -0.97
CA LEU A 23 -8.26 -9.07 -0.49
C LEU A 23 -9.13 -10.32 -0.36
N GLU A 24 -10.37 -10.18 0.08
CA GLU A 24 -11.34 -11.29 0.14
C GLU A 24 -11.62 -11.83 -1.27
N ALA A 25 -11.89 -10.97 -2.25
CA ALA A 25 -12.08 -11.39 -3.64
C ALA A 25 -10.83 -12.06 -4.24
N LEU A 26 -9.64 -11.53 -3.97
CA LEU A 26 -8.38 -12.11 -4.43
C LEU A 26 -8.08 -13.46 -3.77
N ARG A 27 -8.44 -13.63 -2.50
CA ARG A 27 -8.35 -14.90 -1.78
C ARG A 27 -9.29 -15.93 -2.40
N ASP A 28 -10.54 -15.55 -2.65
CA ASP A 28 -11.56 -16.43 -3.23
C ASP A 28 -11.20 -16.86 -4.65
N ALA A 29 -10.42 -16.03 -5.37
CA ALA A 29 -9.77 -16.39 -6.63
C ALA A 29 -8.53 -17.31 -6.48
N GLY A 30 -8.24 -17.82 -5.27
CA GLY A 30 -7.18 -18.78 -5.00
C GLY A 30 -5.77 -18.17 -4.89
N HIS A 31 -5.64 -16.88 -4.60
CA HIS A 31 -4.33 -16.25 -4.40
C HIS A 31 -3.83 -16.41 -2.95
N ALA A 32 -2.52 -16.63 -2.80
CA ALA A 32 -1.87 -16.61 -1.50
C ALA A 32 -1.54 -15.16 -1.13
N ILE A 33 -2.10 -14.67 -0.02
CA ILE A 33 -2.02 -13.25 0.36
C ILE A 33 -1.20 -13.09 1.64
N ASP A 34 -0.19 -12.22 1.57
CA ASP A 34 0.51 -11.65 2.71
C ASP A 34 0.05 -10.20 2.89
N LEU A 35 -0.37 -9.80 4.09
CA LEU A 35 -0.79 -8.43 4.39
C LEU A 35 0.17 -7.79 5.38
N LEU A 36 0.77 -6.66 5.03
CA LEU A 36 1.54 -5.82 5.94
C LEU A 36 0.69 -4.63 6.35
N THR A 37 0.32 -4.57 7.63
CA THR A 37 -0.44 -3.45 8.19
C THR A 37 -0.15 -3.20 9.67
N ALA A 38 -0.54 -2.02 10.17
CA ALA A 38 -0.44 -1.72 11.60
C ALA A 38 -1.34 -2.67 12.40
N THR A 39 -0.77 -3.28 13.43
CA THR A 39 -1.49 -4.08 14.43
C THR A 39 -1.54 -3.46 15.83
N PRO A 40 -0.67 -2.50 16.23
CA PRO A 40 -0.83 -1.86 17.53
C PRO A 40 -2.09 -0.99 17.60
N GLY A 41 -3.05 -1.36 18.43
CA GLY A 41 -4.28 -0.56 18.66
C GLY A 41 -5.53 -1.42 18.67
N GLU A 42 -6.69 -0.78 18.53
CA GLU A 42 -7.95 -1.51 18.36
C GLU A 42 -8.00 -2.23 17.00
N PRO A 43 -8.70 -3.36 16.90
CA PRO A 43 -8.93 -4.04 15.63
C PRO A 43 -9.67 -3.15 14.61
N GLY A 44 -9.01 -2.84 13.49
CA GLY A 44 -9.60 -2.15 12.34
C GLY A 44 -10.17 -3.12 11.31
N PHE A 45 -10.52 -2.62 10.11
CA PHE A 45 -11.14 -3.48 9.08
C PHE A 45 -10.21 -4.55 8.50
N LEU A 46 -8.89 -4.39 8.63
CA LEU A 46 -7.90 -5.35 8.15
C LEU A 46 -7.50 -6.40 9.20
N SER A 47 -8.16 -6.41 10.36
CA SER A 47 -8.00 -7.45 11.37
C SER A 47 -8.81 -8.70 11.02
N ASP A 48 -8.33 -9.86 11.48
CA ASP A 48 -9.03 -11.15 11.41
C ASP A 48 -9.51 -11.55 10.01
N LEU A 49 -8.60 -11.47 9.02
CA LEU A 49 -8.85 -11.88 7.64
C LEU A 49 -8.52 -13.37 7.44
N PRO A 50 -9.52 -14.28 7.37
CA PRO A 50 -9.26 -15.69 7.18
C PRO A 50 -8.64 -15.94 5.80
N GLY A 51 -7.60 -16.79 5.77
CA GLY A 51 -6.85 -17.12 4.55
C GLY A 51 -5.82 -16.05 4.14
N VAL A 52 -5.61 -15.00 4.95
CA VAL A 52 -4.59 -13.97 4.74
C VAL A 52 -3.52 -14.06 5.82
N THR A 53 -2.25 -14.12 5.41
CA THR A 53 -1.12 -14.11 6.36
C THR A 53 -0.77 -12.68 6.73
N THR A 54 -1.10 -12.27 7.96
CA THR A 54 -0.80 -10.91 8.43
C THR A 54 0.61 -10.80 9.01
N HIS A 55 1.38 -9.85 8.48
CA HIS A 55 2.71 -9.45 8.94
C HIS A 55 2.60 -8.12 9.70
N PRO A 56 2.68 -8.13 11.03
CA PRO A 56 2.45 -6.94 11.83
C PRO A 56 3.51 -5.86 11.58
N LEU A 57 3.05 -4.61 11.51
CA LEU A 57 3.88 -3.41 11.51
C LEU A 57 3.67 -2.65 12.83
N ALA A 58 4.75 -2.38 13.55
CA ALA A 58 4.72 -1.57 14.77
C ALA A 58 4.63 -0.07 14.44
N TYR A 59 3.58 0.32 13.71
CA TYR A 59 3.31 1.70 13.30
C TYR A 59 2.11 2.24 14.05
N ARG A 60 2.25 3.46 14.56
CA ARG A 60 1.18 4.21 15.23
C ARG A 60 1.19 5.62 14.69
N TRP A 61 0.01 6.20 14.57
CA TRP A 61 -0.11 7.63 14.31
C TRP A 61 0.27 8.42 15.58
N SER A 62 0.84 9.62 15.39
CA SER A 62 1.20 10.54 16.45
C SER A 62 0.71 11.96 16.12
N ALA A 63 0.26 12.70 17.14
CA ALA A 63 -0.14 14.11 16.99
C ALA A 63 1.06 15.02 16.72
N SER A 64 2.26 14.63 17.15
CA SER A 64 3.50 15.40 16.92
C SER A 64 4.05 15.12 15.52
N GLN A 65 4.11 16.15 14.67
CA GLN A 65 4.55 16.06 13.27
C GLN A 65 5.94 15.42 13.11
N TRP A 66 6.91 15.82 13.94
CA TRP A 66 8.27 15.27 13.88
C TRP A 66 8.33 13.79 14.26
N ARG A 67 7.59 13.38 15.29
CA ARG A 67 7.49 11.96 15.68
C ARG A 67 6.83 11.14 14.58
N THR A 68 5.79 11.67 13.96
CA THR A 68 5.10 11.02 12.84
C THR A 68 6.00 10.85 11.63
N LEU A 69 6.83 11.84 11.31
CA LEU A 69 7.80 11.73 10.22
C LEU A 69 8.88 10.68 10.51
N LEU A 70 9.40 10.64 11.74
CA LEU A 70 10.38 9.62 12.15
C LEU A 70 9.78 8.21 12.11
N GLN A 71 8.59 8.03 12.69
CA GLN A 71 7.85 6.76 12.65
C GLN A 71 7.53 6.36 11.21
N PHE A 72 7.19 7.32 10.36
CA PHE A 72 6.97 7.10 8.94
C PHE A 72 8.26 6.59 8.27
N ALA A 73 9.41 7.24 8.48
CA ALA A 73 10.69 6.78 7.92
C ALA A 73 11.06 5.37 8.40
N LEU A 74 10.88 5.09 9.70
CA LEU A 74 11.13 3.77 10.28
C LEU A 74 10.21 2.70 9.70
N VAL A 75 8.92 2.97 9.56
CA VAL A 75 8.00 1.99 8.96
C VAL A 75 8.30 1.78 7.48
N GLN A 76 8.70 2.81 6.73
CA GLN A 76 9.15 2.64 5.34
C GLN A 76 10.35 1.69 5.25
N TRP A 77 11.32 1.84 6.14
CA TRP A 77 12.49 0.95 6.22
C TRP A 77 12.11 -0.49 6.57
N LEU A 78 11.24 -0.69 7.56
CA LEU A 78 10.75 -2.01 7.96
C LEU A 78 9.96 -2.69 6.84
N VAL A 79 9.04 -1.95 6.20
CA VAL A 79 8.25 -2.43 5.08
C VAL A 79 9.15 -2.79 3.90
N PHE A 80 10.16 -1.97 3.60
CA PHE A 80 11.12 -2.25 2.54
C PHE A 80 11.78 -3.62 2.76
N TRP A 81 12.35 -3.89 3.93
CA TRP A 81 13.01 -5.17 4.17
C TRP A 81 12.05 -6.35 4.24
N LYS A 82 10.88 -6.20 4.86
CA LYS A 82 9.86 -7.27 4.88
C LYS A 82 9.43 -7.63 3.46
N VAL A 83 9.09 -6.65 2.63
CA VAL A 83 8.72 -6.90 1.22
C VAL A 83 9.90 -7.47 0.45
N LEU A 84 11.13 -7.01 0.71
CA LEU A 84 12.31 -7.57 0.08
C LEU A 84 12.51 -9.05 0.43
N GLN A 85 12.19 -9.49 1.64
CA GLN A 85 12.29 -10.90 2.05
C GLN A 85 11.15 -11.76 1.48
N LEU A 86 9.94 -11.22 1.42
CA LEU A 86 8.73 -11.93 0.99
C LEU A 86 8.61 -12.02 -0.54
N ALA A 87 8.95 -10.94 -1.24
CA ALA A 87 8.75 -10.83 -2.68
C ALA A 87 9.75 -11.69 -3.46
N ARG A 88 9.22 -12.41 -4.43
CA ARG A 88 9.97 -13.20 -5.42
C ARG A 88 9.61 -12.76 -6.83
N PRO A 89 10.43 -13.07 -7.86
CA PRO A 89 10.02 -12.90 -9.25
C PRO A 89 8.64 -13.53 -9.51
N GLY A 90 7.75 -12.80 -10.17
CA GLY A 90 6.35 -13.22 -10.41
C GLY A 90 5.37 -12.91 -9.27
N SER A 91 5.84 -12.40 -8.12
CA SER A 91 4.93 -11.89 -7.07
C SER A 91 4.30 -10.57 -7.48
N VAL A 92 3.14 -10.26 -6.92
CA VAL A 92 2.50 -8.94 -7.03
C VAL A 92 2.57 -8.24 -5.68
N VAL A 93 3.13 -7.04 -5.64
CA VAL A 93 3.09 -6.16 -4.48
C VAL A 93 1.99 -5.13 -4.71
N TYR A 94 0.94 -5.22 -3.92
CA TYR A 94 -0.25 -4.38 -3.97
C TYR A 94 -0.13 -3.27 -2.92
N VAL A 95 0.12 -2.06 -3.37
CA VAL A 95 0.37 -0.89 -2.53
C VAL A 95 -0.90 -0.07 -2.42
N ASN A 96 -1.53 -0.09 -1.24
CA ASN A 96 -2.75 0.67 -0.98
C ASN A 96 -2.39 2.05 -0.41
N SER A 97 -2.77 3.12 -1.13
CA SER A 97 -2.32 4.52 -0.93
C SER A 97 -0.90 4.80 -1.48
N LEU A 98 -0.48 6.07 -1.44
CA LEU A 98 0.86 6.52 -1.85
C LEU A 98 1.92 6.31 -0.76
N LEU A 99 1.48 6.16 0.49
CA LEU A 99 2.36 6.12 1.67
C LEU A 99 3.34 4.93 1.70
N PRO A 100 3.00 3.68 1.32
CA PRO A 100 3.92 2.54 1.42
C PRO A 100 4.97 2.49 0.29
N ALA A 101 5.70 3.58 0.07
CA ALA A 101 6.73 3.69 -0.97
C ALA A 101 7.87 2.66 -0.83
N GLY A 102 8.26 2.30 0.41
CA GLY A 102 9.26 1.28 0.69
C GLY A 102 8.88 -0.09 0.13
N ALA A 103 7.59 -0.44 0.12
CA ALA A 103 7.11 -1.67 -0.49
C ALA A 103 7.34 -1.68 -2.00
N ALA A 104 6.99 -0.57 -2.66
CA ALA A 104 7.13 -0.43 -4.10
C ALA A 104 8.60 -0.49 -4.54
N LEU A 105 9.50 0.15 -3.79
CA LEU A 105 10.94 0.10 -4.06
C LEU A 105 11.48 -1.33 -3.89
N ALA A 106 11.17 -2.00 -2.77
CA ALA A 106 11.60 -3.37 -2.52
C ALA A 106 11.08 -4.37 -3.57
N ALA A 107 9.85 -4.18 -4.03
CA ALA A 107 9.26 -4.98 -5.10
C ALA A 107 10.06 -4.87 -6.40
N ARG A 108 10.52 -3.66 -6.77
CA ARG A 108 11.36 -3.46 -7.96
C ARG A 108 12.71 -4.15 -7.83
N CYS A 109 13.34 -4.08 -6.65
CA CYS A 109 14.57 -4.82 -6.38
C CYS A 109 14.39 -6.35 -6.57
N ARG A 110 13.19 -6.89 -6.33
CA ARG A 110 12.86 -8.32 -6.46
C ARG A 110 12.25 -8.71 -7.81
N ARG A 111 12.17 -7.78 -8.77
CA ARG A 111 11.49 -7.99 -10.07
C ARG A 111 10.04 -8.44 -9.88
N ALA A 112 9.40 -8.01 -8.79
CA ALA A 112 7.98 -8.22 -8.56
C ALA A 112 7.18 -7.11 -9.26
N ARG A 113 5.94 -7.44 -9.65
CA ARG A 113 5.02 -6.49 -10.24
C ARG A 113 4.45 -5.59 -9.15
N VAL A 114 4.40 -4.29 -9.41
CA VAL A 114 3.87 -3.29 -8.46
C VAL A 114 2.54 -2.77 -8.98
N VAL A 115 1.49 -2.93 -8.17
CA VAL A 115 0.15 -2.38 -8.43
C VAL A 115 -0.17 -1.38 -7.32
N TYR A 116 -0.44 -0.14 -7.70
CA TYR A 116 -0.90 0.88 -6.76
C TYR A 116 -2.42 0.95 -6.76
N HIS A 117 -3.03 1.08 -5.58
CA HIS A 117 -4.43 1.44 -5.42
C HIS A 117 -4.53 2.82 -4.78
N LEU A 118 -4.93 3.79 -5.59
CA LEU A 118 -4.89 5.21 -5.28
C LEU A 118 -6.31 5.71 -4.98
N HIS A 119 -6.48 6.19 -3.75
CA HIS A 119 -7.72 6.78 -3.25
C HIS A 119 -7.52 8.16 -2.60
N GLU A 120 -6.27 8.57 -2.38
CA GLU A 120 -5.93 9.87 -1.79
C GLU A 120 -5.25 10.77 -2.83
N VAL A 121 -5.67 12.03 -2.91
CA VAL A 121 -5.03 13.08 -3.74
C VAL A 121 -4.24 14.09 -2.92
N SER A 122 -4.56 14.22 -1.64
CA SER A 122 -4.08 15.30 -0.78
C SER A 122 -3.18 14.75 0.32
N LEU A 123 -1.87 14.77 0.07
CA LEU A 123 -0.84 14.49 1.09
C LEU A 123 -0.09 15.77 1.44
N ARG A 124 0.08 16.00 2.75
CA ARG A 124 0.91 17.08 3.29
C ARG A 124 2.08 16.48 4.07
N PRO A 125 3.27 17.11 4.03
CA PRO A 125 3.60 18.33 3.28
C PRO A 125 3.84 18.06 1.77
N ALA A 126 3.79 19.11 0.93
CA ALA A 126 3.92 18.97 -0.53
C ALA A 126 5.22 18.30 -1.01
N PRO A 127 6.41 18.51 -0.38
CA PRO A 127 7.62 17.78 -0.75
C PRO A 127 7.49 16.27 -0.55
N LEU A 128 6.87 15.83 0.56
CA LEU A 128 6.62 14.41 0.81
C LEU A 128 5.71 13.83 -0.28
N ARG A 129 4.62 14.55 -0.62
CA ARG A 129 3.74 14.14 -1.73
C ARG A 129 4.52 13.98 -3.04
N ARG A 130 5.33 14.97 -3.41
CA ARG A 130 6.14 14.92 -4.64
C ARG A 130 7.07 13.72 -4.66
N LEU A 131 7.73 13.43 -3.54
CA LEU A 131 8.59 12.25 -3.39
C LEU A 131 7.80 10.95 -3.57
N LEU A 132 6.67 10.79 -2.91
CA LEU A 132 5.85 9.58 -2.99
C LEU A 132 5.28 9.38 -4.39
N CYS A 133 4.78 10.44 -5.04
CA CYS A 133 4.35 10.40 -6.44
C CYS A 133 5.50 10.03 -7.38
N ALA A 134 6.70 10.56 -7.13
CA ALA A 134 7.89 10.26 -7.91
C ALA A 134 8.36 8.80 -7.77
N VAL A 135 8.20 8.21 -6.58
CA VAL A 135 8.41 6.76 -6.37
C VAL A 135 7.33 5.96 -7.09
N ALA A 136 6.05 6.28 -6.89
CA ALA A 136 4.95 5.58 -7.55
C ALA A 136 5.12 5.58 -9.08
N SER A 137 5.44 6.74 -9.67
CA SER A 137 5.65 6.88 -11.11
C SER A 137 6.79 6.02 -11.66
N ARG A 138 7.86 5.79 -10.88
CA ARG A 138 9.02 4.99 -11.32
C ARG A 138 8.88 3.50 -11.03
N THR A 139 7.99 3.13 -10.11
CA THR A 139 7.90 1.76 -9.59
C THR A 139 6.63 1.05 -10.02
N ALA A 140 5.52 1.78 -10.18
CA ALA A 140 4.23 1.21 -10.55
C ALA A 140 4.27 0.62 -11.96
N HIS A 141 3.80 -0.62 -12.06
CA HIS A 141 3.51 -1.23 -13.36
C HIS A 141 2.05 -1.00 -13.75
N GLN A 142 1.19 -0.80 -12.75
CA GLN A 142 -0.22 -0.46 -12.91
C GLN A 142 -0.68 0.42 -11.75
N ALA A 143 -1.56 1.38 -12.03
CA ALA A 143 -2.31 2.10 -11.01
C ALA A 143 -3.80 1.89 -11.19
N LEU A 144 -4.48 1.60 -10.07
CA LEU A 144 -5.92 1.54 -9.93
C LEU A 144 -6.34 2.81 -9.19
N CYS A 145 -7.13 3.67 -9.84
CA CYS A 145 -7.64 4.89 -9.22
C CYS A 145 -9.11 4.67 -8.87
N VAL A 146 -9.54 5.07 -7.67
CA VAL A 146 -10.94 4.89 -7.25
C VAL A 146 -11.92 5.82 -7.98
N SER A 147 -11.41 6.84 -8.65
CA SER A 147 -12.20 7.76 -9.45
C SER A 147 -11.34 8.47 -10.50
N GLU A 148 -12.03 9.04 -11.48
CA GLU A 148 -11.42 9.91 -12.49
C GLU A 148 -10.80 11.16 -11.88
N HIS A 149 -11.39 11.68 -10.79
CA HIS A 149 -10.83 12.79 -10.03
C HIS A 149 -9.46 12.46 -9.44
N VAL A 150 -9.29 11.26 -8.87
CA VAL A 150 -7.99 10.83 -8.33
C VAL A 150 -6.94 10.70 -9.45
N ARG A 151 -7.34 10.09 -10.57
CA ARG A 151 -6.47 9.90 -11.74
C ARG A 151 -5.96 11.22 -12.30
N THR A 152 -6.87 12.16 -12.56
CA THR A 152 -6.56 13.47 -13.13
C THR A 152 -5.78 14.37 -12.18
N THR A 153 -6.11 14.33 -10.88
CA THR A 153 -5.44 15.17 -9.87
C THR A 153 -4.01 14.71 -9.58
N LEU A 154 -3.78 13.40 -9.49
CA LEU A 154 -2.43 12.87 -9.28
C LEU A 154 -1.59 12.92 -10.56
N ALA A 155 -2.22 12.77 -11.73
CA ALA A 155 -1.61 12.85 -13.06
C ALA A 155 -0.27 12.08 -13.16
N LEU A 156 -0.20 10.89 -12.54
CA LEU A 156 1.05 10.13 -12.51
C LEU A 156 1.37 9.61 -13.92
N PRO A 157 2.60 9.74 -14.43
CA PRO A 157 3.00 9.22 -15.73
C PRO A 157 3.22 7.69 -15.68
N ILE A 158 2.16 6.94 -15.41
CA ILE A 158 2.15 5.47 -15.36
C ILE A 158 1.48 4.94 -16.62
N GLY A 159 2.15 4.04 -17.35
CA GLY A 159 1.68 3.55 -18.65
C GLY A 159 0.37 2.77 -18.63
N ARG A 160 0.05 2.08 -17.51
CA ARG A 160 -1.21 1.35 -17.34
C ARG A 160 -1.99 1.89 -16.15
N GLN A 161 -3.07 2.60 -16.42
CA GLN A 161 -3.97 3.15 -15.41
C GLN A 161 -5.41 2.71 -15.70
N SER A 162 -6.15 2.38 -14.65
CA SER A 162 -7.58 2.06 -14.76
C SER A 162 -8.33 2.69 -13.61
N VAL A 163 -9.55 3.17 -13.88
CA VAL A 163 -10.47 3.64 -12.84
C VAL A 163 -11.34 2.47 -12.41
N VAL A 164 -11.41 2.24 -11.10
CA VAL A 164 -12.24 1.20 -10.48
C VAL A 164 -13.12 1.88 -9.45
N TYR A 165 -14.43 1.86 -9.64
CA TYR A 165 -15.37 2.43 -8.68
C TYR A 165 -15.54 1.45 -7.52
N ASN A 166 -15.53 1.98 -6.29
CA ASN A 166 -15.82 1.24 -5.06
C ASN A 166 -17.32 1.18 -4.80
#